data_AF-A0A9P1N120-F1
#
_entry.id   AF-A0A9P1N120-F1
#
_cell.length_a   1.000
_cell.length_b   1.000
_cell.length_c   1.000
_cell.angle_alpha   90.00
_cell.angle_beta   90.00
_cell.angle_gamma   90.00
#
_symmetry.space_group_name_H-M   'P 1'
#
loop_
_entity.id
_entity.type
_entity.pdbx_description
1 polymer ?
#
loop_
_entity_poly.entity_id
_entity_poly.type
_entity_poly.pdbx_seq_one_letter_code
_entity_poly.pdbx_strand_id
1 'polypeptide(L)'
;MIIIVWGKPVDFSGCSRIEELENGKDCIDYCEDNVNCILAHITSSDCYNCEGEGMVESLTSSENQKIAFKTNSTTCSKTEFIDYYYNDYTMKYQNDGGYWNVVKNEVPWECEGEWKIFERALGFWCVKLFYIEEKVNVTNTTSNQFCESKDSTLSALEDMNMTNWVKEAAQSYLENWRCRGYQQTRLGEDLARNLKCHIQKIDC
;
A
#
# COMPACT_ATOMS: atom_id res chain seq x y z
N MET A 1 -6.61 0.88 -18.57
CA MET A 1 -7.81 1.45 -19.23
C MET A 1 -7.92 2.90 -18.83
N ILE A 2 -8.49 3.73 -19.71
CA ILE A 2 -8.67 5.17 -19.50
C ILE A 2 -10.14 5.54 -19.57
N ILE A 3 -10.60 6.41 -18.67
CA ILE A 3 -11.92 7.06 -18.73
C ILE A 3 -11.72 8.55 -18.95
N ILE A 4 -12.38 9.09 -19.98
CA ILE A 4 -12.27 10.51 -20.33
C ILE A 4 -13.53 11.24 -19.92
N VAL A 5 -13.36 12.30 -19.13
CA VAL A 5 -14.43 13.22 -18.72
C VAL A 5 -14.06 14.66 -19.07
N TRP A 6 -15.06 15.54 -19.14
CA TRP A 6 -14.83 16.97 -19.19
C TRP A 6 -14.50 17.46 -17.79
N GLY A 7 -13.34 18.09 -17.62
CA GLY A 7 -12.87 18.46 -16.29
C GLY A 7 -11.56 19.24 -16.29
N LYS A 8 -11.22 19.82 -15.14
CA LYS A 8 -9.89 20.38 -14.86
C LYS A 8 -9.47 20.11 -13.40
N PRO A 9 -8.17 19.97 -13.10
CA PRO A 9 -7.71 19.86 -11.72
C PRO A 9 -7.86 21.22 -11.02
N VAL A 10 -8.24 21.23 -9.74
CA VAL A 10 -8.35 22.47 -8.92
C VAL A 10 -7.28 22.46 -7.84
N ASP A 11 -7.31 21.47 -6.96
CA ASP A 11 -6.35 21.26 -5.88
C ASP A 11 -5.75 19.87 -6.02
N PHE A 12 -5.08 19.61 -7.15
CA PHE A 12 -4.53 18.30 -7.48
C PHE A 12 -3.01 18.29 -7.36
N SER A 13 -2.49 17.34 -6.59
CA SER A 13 -1.07 17.22 -6.32
C SER A 13 -0.30 16.53 -7.45
N GLY A 14 0.94 16.96 -7.68
CA GLY A 14 1.86 16.29 -8.60
C GLY A 14 1.54 16.47 -10.08
N CYS A 15 0.79 17.50 -10.48
CA CYS A 15 0.56 17.82 -11.89
C CYS A 15 1.77 18.54 -12.49
N SER A 16 2.32 17.97 -13.57
CA SER A 16 3.47 18.50 -14.30
C SER A 16 3.18 18.55 -15.80
N ARG A 17 3.57 19.66 -16.45
CA ARG A 17 3.38 19.85 -17.90
C ARG A 17 4.35 18.97 -18.67
N ILE A 18 3.88 18.38 -19.77
CA ILE A 18 4.71 17.62 -20.70
C ILE A 18 4.98 18.48 -21.93
N GLU A 19 6.20 19.01 -22.05
CA GLU A 19 6.53 20.08 -23.02
C GLU A 19 6.50 19.63 -24.50
N GLU A 20 6.46 18.33 -24.77
CA GLU A 20 6.52 17.77 -26.13
C GLU A 20 5.18 17.20 -26.63
N LEU A 21 4.12 17.24 -25.81
CA LEU A 21 2.82 16.64 -26.13
C LEU A 21 1.74 17.70 -26.28
N GLU A 22 1.43 18.06 -27.52
CA GLU A 22 0.36 19.01 -27.86
C GLU A 22 -0.96 18.31 -28.24
N ASN A 23 -0.92 17.01 -28.48
CA ASN A 23 -2.10 16.21 -28.85
C ASN A 23 -2.65 15.47 -27.65
N GLY A 24 -3.97 15.57 -27.44
CA GLY A 24 -4.67 14.84 -26.39
C GLY A 24 -4.51 13.31 -26.47
N LYS A 25 -4.34 12.73 -27.66
CA LYS A 25 -4.08 11.29 -27.80
C LYS A 25 -2.72 10.90 -27.21
N ASP A 26 -1.66 11.61 -27.59
CA ASP A 26 -0.31 11.29 -27.13
C ASP A 26 -0.18 11.56 -25.62
N CYS A 27 -0.93 12.54 -25.10
CA CYS A 27 -1.07 12.80 -23.66
C CYS A 27 -1.67 11.60 -22.90
N ILE A 28 -2.72 11.00 -23.46
CA ILE A 28 -3.37 9.82 -22.88
C ILE A 28 -2.44 8.61 -22.96
N ASP A 29 -1.81 8.38 -24.11
CA ASP A 29 -0.91 7.26 -24.33
C ASP A 29 0.30 7.36 -23.36
N TYR A 30 0.89 8.56 -23.21
CA TYR A 30 1.95 8.81 -22.22
C TYR A 30 1.50 8.50 -20.79
N CYS A 31 0.31 8.97 -20.42
CA CYS A 31 -0.23 8.66 -19.10
C CYS A 31 -0.37 7.16 -18.95
N GLU A 32 -1.01 6.46 -19.89
CA GLU A 32 -1.22 5.00 -19.87
C GLU A 32 0.09 4.24 -19.62
N ASP A 33 1.17 4.60 -20.31
CA ASP A 33 2.50 4.00 -20.18
C ASP A 33 3.24 4.37 -18.88
N ASN A 34 3.01 5.58 -18.34
CA ASN A 34 3.65 6.01 -17.09
C ASN A 34 2.96 5.39 -15.87
N VAL A 35 3.65 4.49 -15.16
CA VAL A 35 3.15 3.79 -13.97
C VAL A 35 2.68 4.70 -12.84
N ASN A 36 3.21 5.92 -12.74
CA ASN A 36 2.85 6.88 -11.69
C ASN A 36 1.69 7.81 -12.10
N CYS A 37 1.30 7.82 -13.39
CA CYS A 37 0.20 8.67 -13.83
C CYS A 37 -1.14 8.17 -13.26
N ILE A 38 -1.83 9.01 -12.49
CA ILE A 38 -3.19 8.74 -12.00
C ILE A 38 -4.21 9.34 -12.97
N LEU A 39 -3.94 10.55 -13.46
CA LEU A 39 -4.73 11.19 -14.50
C LEU A 39 -3.87 12.05 -15.43
N ALA A 40 -4.34 12.23 -16.65
CA ALA A 40 -3.85 13.24 -17.57
C ALA A 40 -4.85 14.40 -17.68
N HIS A 41 -4.35 15.63 -17.63
CA HIS A 41 -5.15 16.83 -17.93
C HIS A 41 -4.77 17.36 -19.31
N ILE A 42 -5.79 17.50 -20.16
CA ILE A 42 -5.66 17.83 -21.57
C ILE A 42 -6.38 19.14 -21.81
N THR A 43 -5.64 20.16 -22.24
CA THR A 43 -6.19 21.44 -22.70
C THR A 43 -6.14 21.52 -24.23
N SER A 44 -6.44 22.68 -24.80
CA SER A 44 -6.28 22.92 -26.24
C SER A 44 -4.83 22.93 -26.72
N SER A 45 -3.87 23.14 -25.80
CA SER A 45 -2.46 23.40 -26.12
C SER A 45 -1.48 22.64 -25.25
N ASP A 46 -1.95 22.07 -24.13
CA ASP A 46 -1.08 21.56 -23.08
C ASP A 46 -1.57 20.19 -22.61
N CYS A 47 -0.59 19.36 -22.27
CA CYS A 47 -0.76 18.09 -21.61
C CYS A 47 -0.08 18.13 -20.23
N TYR A 48 -0.77 17.61 -19.22
CA TYR A 48 -0.22 17.45 -17.88
C TYR A 48 -0.37 16.01 -17.41
N ASN A 49 0.68 15.50 -16.76
CA ASN A 49 0.69 14.24 -16.03
C ASN A 49 0.54 14.52 -14.54
N CYS A 50 -0.43 13.89 -13.89
CA CYS A 50 -0.71 14.08 -12.46
C CYS A 50 -0.62 12.75 -11.70
N GLU A 51 0.19 12.74 -10.64
CA GLU A 51 0.60 11.50 -9.93
C GLU A 51 0.05 11.38 -8.50
N GLY A 52 -0.86 12.29 -8.10
CA GLY A 52 -1.30 12.42 -6.72
C GLY A 52 -2.80 12.33 -6.50
N GLU A 53 -3.23 12.94 -5.40
CA GLU A 53 -4.63 13.07 -4.98
C GLU A 53 -5.09 14.53 -5.08
N GLY A 54 -6.40 14.73 -5.08
CA GLY A 54 -7.01 16.04 -5.12
C GLY A 54 -8.36 16.09 -5.79
N MET A 55 -8.79 17.32 -6.11
CA MET A 55 -10.09 17.58 -6.73
C MET A 55 -9.99 17.89 -8.21
N VAL A 56 -10.95 17.36 -8.96
CA VAL A 56 -11.19 17.68 -10.37
C VAL A 56 -12.59 18.26 -10.51
N GLU A 57 -12.70 19.51 -10.95
CA GLU A 57 -13.98 20.13 -11.27
C GLU A 57 -14.52 19.51 -12.57
N SER A 58 -15.78 19.10 -12.57
CA SER A 58 -16.47 18.61 -13.77
C SER A 58 -16.90 19.78 -14.62
N LEU A 59 -16.56 19.72 -15.90
CA LEU A 59 -16.82 20.80 -16.85
C LEU A 59 -17.82 20.37 -17.91
N THR A 60 -18.18 21.32 -18.76
CA THR A 60 -18.98 21.07 -19.96
C THR A 60 -18.10 21.06 -21.21
N SER A 61 -18.65 20.55 -22.32
CA SER A 61 -17.90 20.47 -23.58
C SER A 61 -17.50 21.82 -24.16
N SER A 62 -18.15 22.92 -23.75
CA SER A 62 -17.78 24.27 -24.18
C SER A 62 -16.45 24.76 -23.62
N GLU A 63 -15.93 24.13 -22.57
CA GLU A 63 -14.72 24.59 -21.88
C GLU A 63 -13.43 23.96 -22.43
N ASN A 64 -13.55 23.00 -23.36
CA ASN A 64 -12.42 22.39 -24.09
C ASN A 64 -11.30 21.81 -23.20
N GLN A 65 -11.62 21.36 -21.99
CA GLN A 65 -10.67 20.73 -21.07
C GLN A 65 -11.15 19.35 -20.66
N LYS A 66 -10.25 18.37 -20.74
CA LYS A 66 -10.56 16.97 -20.45
C LYS A 66 -9.61 16.40 -19.43
N ILE A 67 -10.14 15.44 -18.68
CA ILE A 67 -9.39 14.62 -17.75
C ILE A 67 -9.50 13.18 -18.23
N ALA A 68 -8.35 12.52 -18.34
CA ALA A 68 -8.23 11.11 -18.64
C ALA A 68 -7.77 10.39 -17.37
N PHE A 69 -8.72 9.78 -16.65
CA PHE A 69 -8.43 8.98 -15.47
C PHE A 69 -7.93 7.59 -15.89
N LYS A 70 -6.85 7.12 -15.28
CA LYS A 70 -6.55 5.69 -15.31
C LYS A 70 -7.52 4.93 -14.44
N THR A 71 -7.90 3.74 -14.88
CA THR A 71 -8.74 2.86 -14.08
C THR A 71 -8.52 1.39 -14.42
N ASN A 72 -8.78 0.56 -13.42
CA ASN A 72 -8.91 -0.90 -13.51
C ASN A 72 -10.36 -1.34 -13.76
N SER A 73 -11.32 -0.40 -13.74
CA SER A 73 -12.72 -0.71 -14.04
C SER A 73 -12.84 -1.28 -15.45
N THR A 74 -13.67 -2.29 -15.63
CA THR A 74 -13.99 -2.86 -16.95
C THR A 74 -15.30 -2.32 -17.52
N THR A 75 -15.98 -1.43 -16.78
CA THR A 75 -17.27 -0.85 -17.18
C THR A 75 -17.18 0.68 -17.22
N CYS A 76 -17.72 1.24 -18.30
CA CYS A 76 -17.89 2.68 -18.48
C CYS A 76 -19.40 2.97 -18.52
N SER A 77 -20.03 3.13 -17.36
CA SER A 77 -21.44 3.52 -17.30
C SER A 77 -21.57 4.98 -16.88
N LYS A 78 -22.32 5.76 -17.67
CA LYS A 78 -22.62 7.17 -17.39
C LYS A 78 -23.77 7.33 -16.39
N THR A 79 -24.40 6.25 -15.98
CA THR A 79 -25.57 6.26 -15.11
C THR A 79 -25.17 5.76 -13.73
N GLU A 80 -25.16 6.71 -12.79
CA GLU A 80 -25.19 6.56 -11.33
C GLU A 80 -23.89 6.13 -10.63
N PHE A 81 -23.30 7.08 -9.89
CA PHE A 81 -22.44 6.86 -8.71
C PHE A 81 -21.37 5.77 -8.81
N ILE A 82 -20.61 5.72 -9.91
CA ILE A 82 -19.51 4.76 -10.02
C ILE A 82 -18.24 5.39 -9.48
N ASP A 83 -17.77 4.84 -8.37
CA ASP A 83 -16.39 5.00 -7.91
C ASP A 83 -15.48 4.24 -8.87
N TYR A 84 -14.47 4.93 -9.42
CA TYR A 84 -13.45 4.29 -10.23
C TYR A 84 -12.22 3.99 -9.39
N TYR A 85 -11.63 2.83 -9.62
CA TYR A 85 -10.45 2.38 -8.89
C TYR A 85 -9.25 2.31 -9.82
N TYR A 86 -8.09 2.76 -9.34
CA TYR A 86 -6.81 2.56 -9.99
C TYR A 86 -5.71 2.40 -8.95
N ASN A 87 -5.14 1.20 -8.84
CA ASN A 87 -4.14 0.87 -7.81
C ASN A 87 -4.61 1.36 -6.42
N ASP A 88 -3.80 2.19 -5.78
CA ASP A 88 -4.05 2.77 -4.47
C ASP A 88 -4.90 4.04 -4.53
N TYR A 89 -5.70 4.28 -5.58
CA TYR A 89 -6.53 5.48 -5.70
C TYR A 89 -7.99 5.13 -6.01
N THR A 90 -8.90 5.92 -5.43
CA THR A 90 -10.32 5.92 -5.78
C THR A 90 -10.74 7.30 -6.26
N MET A 91 -11.43 7.35 -7.41
CA MET A 91 -12.02 8.55 -7.99
C MET A 91 -13.53 8.50 -7.79
N LYS A 92 -14.06 9.40 -6.96
CA LYS A 92 -15.47 9.46 -6.58
C LYS A 92 -16.13 10.71 -7.13
N TYR A 93 -17.25 10.55 -7.83
CA TYR A 93 -18.02 11.71 -8.29
C TYR A 93 -18.96 12.21 -7.19
N GLN A 94 -18.92 13.52 -6.91
CA GLN A 94 -19.78 14.16 -5.93
C GLN A 94 -20.74 15.13 -6.63
N ASN A 95 -22.04 14.79 -6.63
CA ASN A 95 -23.09 15.57 -7.28
C ASN A 95 -23.31 16.95 -6.64
N ASP A 96 -23.03 17.11 -5.34
CA ASP A 96 -23.34 18.33 -4.57
C ASP A 96 -22.45 19.53 -4.91
N GLY A 97 -21.41 19.33 -5.73
CA GLY A 97 -20.63 20.44 -6.30
C GLY A 97 -20.02 20.18 -7.67
N GLY A 98 -20.41 19.09 -8.34
CA GLY A 98 -19.92 18.77 -9.68
C GLY A 98 -18.41 18.54 -9.72
N TYR A 99 -17.86 17.78 -8.78
CA TYR A 99 -16.43 17.47 -8.75
C TYR A 99 -16.17 15.99 -8.57
N TRP A 100 -15.01 15.55 -9.05
CA TRP A 100 -14.42 14.26 -8.76
C TRP A 100 -13.41 14.44 -7.63
N ASN A 101 -13.56 13.65 -6.59
CA ASN A 101 -12.57 13.55 -5.53
C ASN A 101 -11.69 12.34 -5.80
N VAL A 102 -10.40 12.58 -6.06
CA VAL A 102 -9.40 11.52 -6.19
C VAL A 102 -8.67 11.44 -4.87
N VAL A 103 -8.86 10.32 -4.19
CA VAL A 103 -8.23 10.07 -2.89
C VAL A 103 -7.30 8.89 -3.03
N LYS A 104 -6.12 8.97 -2.39
CA LYS A 104 -5.35 7.76 -2.15
C LYS A 104 -6.17 6.87 -1.22
N ASN A 105 -6.41 5.65 -1.65
CA ASN A 105 -6.96 4.59 -0.82
C ASN A 105 -6.03 4.44 0.38
N GLU A 106 -6.53 4.86 1.55
CA GLU A 106 -6.10 4.25 2.79
C GLU A 106 -6.55 2.80 2.69
N VAL A 107 -5.70 1.93 2.14
CA VAL A 107 -5.90 0.50 2.33
C VAL A 107 -5.73 0.30 3.84
N PRO A 108 -6.76 -0.13 4.59
CA PRO A 108 -6.49 -0.69 5.91
C PRO A 108 -5.80 -1.99 5.60
N TRP A 109 -4.47 -1.94 5.51
CA TRP A 109 -3.67 -3.13 5.38
C TRP A 109 -3.80 -3.87 6.71
N GLU A 110 -4.81 -4.73 6.81
CA GLU A 110 -5.04 -5.59 7.94
C GLU A 110 -4.35 -6.91 7.68
N CYS A 111 -3.39 -7.24 8.53
CA CYS A 111 -2.86 -8.59 8.57
C CYS A 111 -3.87 -9.50 9.28
N GLU A 112 -3.97 -10.75 8.85
CA GLU A 112 -4.90 -11.69 9.47
C GLU A 112 -4.55 -11.91 10.96
N GLY A 113 -5.55 -11.90 11.86
CA GLY A 113 -5.36 -12.30 13.25
C GLY A 113 -4.27 -11.54 14.03
N GLU A 114 -3.24 -12.26 14.50
CA GLU A 114 -2.16 -11.72 15.35
C GLU A 114 -0.92 -11.26 14.55
N TRP A 115 -1.01 -11.24 13.22
CA TRP A 115 0.04 -10.69 12.39
C TRP A 115 0.03 -9.16 12.48
N LYS A 116 1.20 -8.53 12.47
CA LYS A 116 1.37 -7.07 12.55
C LYS A 116 1.99 -6.55 11.26
N ILE A 117 1.49 -5.41 10.79
CA ILE A 117 2.00 -4.78 9.58
C ILE A 117 3.26 -3.96 9.82
N PHE A 118 4.18 -4.02 8.85
CA PHE A 118 5.35 -3.17 8.74
C PHE A 118 5.53 -2.68 7.30
N GLU A 119 5.87 -1.41 7.13
CA GLU A 119 6.29 -0.84 5.85
C GLU A 119 7.78 -1.11 5.62
N ARG A 120 8.14 -1.55 4.41
CA ARG A 120 9.51 -1.85 3.98
C ARG A 120 9.78 -1.25 2.61
N ALA A 121 11.04 -1.27 2.19
CA ALA A 121 11.47 -0.74 0.89
C ALA A 121 10.73 -1.33 -0.33
N LEU A 122 10.17 -2.54 -0.19
CA LEU A 122 9.42 -3.24 -1.25
C LEU A 122 7.91 -3.31 -1.00
N GLY A 123 7.38 -2.54 -0.05
CA GLY A 123 5.95 -2.50 0.27
C GLY A 123 5.64 -2.91 1.71
N PHE A 124 4.36 -3.21 1.98
CA PHE A 124 3.89 -3.62 3.30
C PHE A 124 4.03 -5.13 3.51
N TRP A 125 4.37 -5.52 4.73
CA TRP A 125 4.61 -6.91 5.11
C TRP A 125 3.91 -7.23 6.42
N CYS A 126 3.30 -8.42 6.48
CA CYS A 126 2.75 -8.98 7.69
C CYS A 126 3.81 -9.81 8.42
N VAL A 127 3.99 -9.50 9.70
CA VAL A 127 5.01 -10.07 10.56
C VAL A 127 4.37 -10.64 11.81
N LYS A 128 4.70 -11.87 12.17
CA LYS A 128 4.22 -12.52 13.40
C LYS A 128 5.38 -13.06 14.22
N LEU A 129 5.20 -13.07 15.54
CA LEU A 129 6.14 -13.71 16.46
C LEU A 129 5.60 -15.07 16.87
N PHE A 130 6.46 -16.08 16.78
CA PHE A 130 6.17 -17.43 17.25
C PHE A 130 7.06 -17.75 18.44
N TYR A 131 6.44 -18.13 19.55
CA TYR A 131 7.14 -18.57 20.75
C TYR A 131 7.26 -20.10 20.71
N ILE A 132 8.48 -20.60 20.74
CA ILE A 132 8.75 -22.05 20.77
C ILE A 132 8.89 -22.45 22.24
N GLU A 133 7.89 -23.15 22.77
CA GLU A 133 7.81 -23.53 24.19
C GLU A 133 8.68 -24.76 24.54
N GLU A 134 9.01 -25.57 23.54
CA GLU A 134 9.85 -26.76 23.72
C GLU A 134 11.34 -26.39 23.70
N LYS A 135 12.17 -27.13 24.45
CA LYS A 135 13.64 -27.05 24.38
C LYS A 135 14.14 -27.60 23.05
N VAL A 136 13.83 -26.90 21.96
CA VAL A 136 14.34 -27.18 20.63
C VAL A 136 15.53 -26.27 20.40
N ASN A 137 16.63 -26.81 19.87
CA ASN A 137 17.74 -25.99 19.40
C ASN A 137 17.26 -25.19 18.18
N VAL A 138 16.92 -23.91 18.38
CA VAL A 138 16.45 -23.03 17.32
C VAL A 138 17.64 -22.55 16.50
N THR A 139 17.86 -23.17 15.35
CA THR A 139 18.84 -22.77 14.34
C THR A 139 18.16 -21.97 13.21
N ASN A 140 18.94 -21.30 12.33
CA ASN A 140 18.35 -20.67 11.13
C ASN A 140 17.60 -21.69 10.27
N THR A 141 18.14 -22.89 10.11
CA THR A 141 17.54 -23.96 9.32
C THR A 141 16.19 -24.38 9.87
N THR A 142 16.11 -24.65 11.18
CA THR A 142 14.86 -25.06 11.83
C THR A 142 13.84 -23.92 11.87
N SER A 143 14.29 -22.66 12.02
CA SER A 143 13.41 -21.50 11.95
C SER A 143 12.81 -21.35 10.55
N ASN A 144 13.63 -21.43 9.50
CA ASN A 144 13.15 -21.34 8.10
C ASN A 144 12.13 -22.43 7.79
N GLN A 145 12.43 -23.69 8.13
CA GLN A 145 11.50 -24.81 7.93
C GLN A 145 10.18 -24.60 8.67
N PHE A 146 10.23 -24.01 9.87
CA PHE A 146 9.03 -23.67 10.62
C PHE A 146 8.24 -22.53 9.94
N CYS A 147 8.89 -21.49 9.42
CA CYS A 147 8.24 -20.45 8.62
C CYS A 147 7.54 -21.03 7.39
N GLU A 148 8.24 -21.88 6.65
CA GLU A 148 7.76 -22.51 5.42
C GLU A 148 6.51 -23.37 5.72
N SER A 149 6.46 -24.04 6.87
CA SER A 149 5.27 -24.81 7.32
C SER A 149 4.03 -23.95 7.61
N LYS A 150 4.18 -22.62 7.64
CA LYS A 150 3.12 -21.61 7.85
C LYS A 150 2.91 -20.74 6.62
N ASP A 151 3.36 -21.20 5.45
CA ASP A 151 3.32 -20.46 4.18
C ASP A 151 4.00 -19.08 4.30
N SER A 152 5.09 -19.01 5.09
CA SER A 152 5.80 -17.77 5.42
C SER A 152 7.32 -17.93 5.33
N THR A 153 8.07 -16.84 5.43
CA THR A 153 9.54 -16.79 5.42
C THR A 153 10.11 -16.19 6.69
N LEU A 154 11.38 -16.46 6.97
CA LEU A 154 12.06 -15.84 8.11
C LEU A 154 12.39 -14.37 7.78
N SER A 155 12.14 -13.49 8.76
CA SER A 155 12.38 -12.06 8.67
C SER A 155 13.75 -11.63 9.15
N ALA A 156 14.36 -10.72 8.41
CA ALA A 156 15.33 -9.78 8.99
C ALA A 156 14.61 -8.65 9.74
N LEU A 157 15.26 -8.06 10.74
CA LEU A 157 14.84 -6.81 11.37
C LEU A 157 15.38 -5.65 10.54
N GLU A 158 14.51 -4.96 9.80
CA GLU A 158 14.96 -3.91 8.88
C GLU A 158 15.07 -2.53 9.52
N ASP A 159 14.21 -2.23 10.50
CA ASP A 159 14.17 -0.92 11.12
C ASP A 159 14.04 -0.99 12.66
N MET A 160 14.15 0.19 13.29
CA MET A 160 14.08 0.34 14.73
C MET A 160 12.67 0.11 15.28
N ASN A 161 11.63 0.38 14.50
CA ASN A 161 10.24 0.18 14.92
C ASN A 161 9.94 -1.32 15.08
N MET A 162 10.30 -2.10 14.08
CA MET A 162 10.25 -3.56 14.10
C MET A 162 11.11 -4.13 15.23
N THR A 163 12.34 -3.62 15.38
CA THR A 163 13.24 -4.05 16.45
C THR A 163 12.63 -3.82 17.85
N ASN A 164 12.03 -2.64 18.07
CA ASN A 164 11.39 -2.30 19.34
C ASN A 164 10.17 -3.16 19.62
N TRP A 165 9.30 -3.36 18.63
CA TRP A 165 8.12 -4.22 18.78
C TRP A 165 8.49 -5.65 19.19
N VAL A 166 9.53 -6.21 18.56
CA VAL A 166 10.03 -7.56 18.87
C VAL A 166 10.60 -7.63 20.27
N LYS A 167 11.37 -6.61 20.66
CA LYS A 167 11.94 -6.50 22.00
C LYS A 167 10.86 -6.43 23.08
N GLU A 168 9.84 -5.63 22.88
CA GLU A 168 8.72 -5.48 23.82
C GLU A 168 7.91 -6.78 23.95
N ALA A 169 7.62 -7.43 22.83
CA ALA A 169 6.93 -8.72 22.81
C ALA A 169 7.73 -9.82 23.53
N ALA A 170 9.05 -9.88 23.30
CA ALA A 170 9.95 -10.78 24.01
C ALA A 170 9.98 -10.52 25.52
N GLN A 171 10.06 -9.25 25.93
CA GLN A 171 10.06 -8.86 27.35
C GLN A 171 8.74 -9.26 28.02
N SER A 172 7.61 -8.96 27.40
CA SER A 172 6.29 -9.33 27.91
C SER A 172 6.13 -10.85 28.06
N TYR A 173 6.63 -11.62 27.09
CA TYR A 173 6.62 -13.09 27.17
C TYR A 173 7.48 -13.60 28.34
N LEU A 174 8.70 -13.08 28.52
CA LEU A 174 9.60 -13.48 29.61
C LEU A 174 9.06 -13.10 31.00
N GLU A 175 8.40 -11.96 31.14
CA GLU A 175 7.76 -11.52 32.39
C GLU A 175 6.58 -12.43 32.75
N ASN A 176 5.75 -12.79 31.77
CA ASN A 176 4.66 -13.76 31.97
C ASN A 176 5.19 -15.15 32.39
N TRP A 177 6.34 -15.58 31.88
CA TRP A 177 6.99 -16.82 32.32
C TRP A 177 7.49 -16.76 33.76
N ARG A 178 8.06 -15.62 34.18
CA ARG A 178 8.50 -15.42 35.58
C ARG A 178 7.34 -15.51 36.56
N CYS A 179 6.15 -15.01 36.21
CA CYS A 179 4.95 -15.10 37.04
C CYS A 179 4.37 -16.52 37.16
N ARG A 180 4.68 -17.44 36.22
CA ARG A 180 4.16 -18.82 36.21
C ARG A 180 5.00 -19.83 37.01
N GLY A 181 6.02 -19.39 37.75
CA GLY A 181 6.73 -20.24 38.71
C GLY A 181 7.69 -21.29 38.12
N TYR A 182 8.06 -21.19 36.84
CA TYR A 182 9.08 -22.05 36.25
C TYR A 182 10.47 -21.67 36.80
N GLN A 183 11.13 -22.60 37.50
CA GLN A 183 12.45 -22.39 38.09
C GLN A 183 13.50 -22.05 37.02
N GLN A 184 14.13 -20.88 37.18
CA GLN A 184 15.27 -20.44 36.37
C GLN A 184 16.46 -21.38 36.58
N THR A 185 16.58 -22.42 35.74
CA THR A 185 17.86 -23.11 35.53
C THR A 185 18.39 -22.68 34.16
N ARG A 186 19.25 -21.65 34.15
CA ARG A 186 20.16 -21.28 33.04
C ARG A 186 19.54 -21.19 31.62
N LEU A 187 18.39 -20.52 31.47
CA LEU A 187 17.79 -20.27 30.13
C LEU A 187 17.79 -18.80 29.70
N GLY A 188 18.21 -17.88 30.57
CA GLY A 188 18.14 -16.43 30.31
C GLY A 188 19.13 -15.90 29.27
N GLU A 189 20.24 -16.59 29.01
CA GLU A 189 21.25 -16.15 28.03
C GLU A 189 21.08 -16.78 26.63
N ASP A 190 20.41 -17.93 26.53
CA ASP A 190 20.17 -18.61 25.25
C ASP A 190 18.87 -18.18 24.56
N LEU A 191 17.85 -17.71 25.30
CA LEU A 191 16.59 -17.25 24.72
C LEU A 191 16.70 -15.94 23.94
N ALA A 192 17.63 -15.05 24.31
CA ALA A 192 17.93 -13.84 23.53
C ALA A 192 18.59 -14.16 22.17
N ARG A 193 19.18 -15.35 21.99
CA ARG A 193 19.70 -15.81 20.69
C ARG A 193 18.63 -16.45 19.79
N ASN A 194 17.47 -16.80 20.34
CA ASN A 194 16.45 -17.61 19.66
C ASN A 194 15.21 -16.81 19.22
N LEU A 195 15.16 -15.50 19.47
CA LEU A 195 14.15 -14.62 18.88
C LEU A 195 14.51 -14.32 17.42
N LYS A 196 13.83 -14.98 16.49
CA LYS A 196 13.88 -14.66 15.06
C LYS A 196 12.48 -14.33 14.60
N CYS A 197 12.35 -13.20 13.92
CA CYS A 197 11.07 -12.65 13.49
C CYS A 197 10.62 -13.33 12.20
N HIS A 198 9.31 -13.50 11.97
CA HIS A 198 8.78 -14.06 10.73
C HIS A 198 8.17 -12.98 9.84
N ILE A 199 8.33 -13.15 8.53
CA ILE A 199 7.68 -12.36 7.47
C ILE A 199 6.80 -13.30 6.66
N GLN A 200 5.58 -12.92 6.32
CA GLN A 200 4.89 -13.52 5.19
C GLN A 200 4.87 -12.52 4.05
N LYS A 201 5.36 -12.95 2.87
CA LYS A 201 5.20 -12.17 1.64
C LYS A 201 3.74 -12.26 1.23
N ILE A 202 3.12 -11.11 1.03
CA ILE A 202 1.83 -11.05 0.34
C ILE A 202 2.17 -11.21 -1.15
N ASP A 203 1.97 -12.40 -1.69
CA ASP A 203 2.08 -12.63 -3.13
C ASP A 203 0.75 -12.24 -3.79
N CYS A 204 0.85 -11.38 -4.81
CA CYS A 204 -0.23 -11.03 -5.74
C CYS A 204 -0.44 -12.12 -6.79
#